data_AF-A0A699WR67-F1
#
_entry.id   AF-A0A699WR67-F1
#
_cell.length_a   1.000
_cell.length_b   1.000
_cell.length_c   1.000
_cell.angle_alpha   90.00
_cell.angle_beta   90.00
_cell.angle_gamma   90.00
#
_symmetry.space_group_name_H-M   'P 1'
#
loop_
_entity.id
_entity.type
_entity.pdbx_description
1 polymer ?
#
loop_
_entity_poly.entity_id
_entity_poly.type
_entity_poly.pdbx_seq_one_letter_code
_entity_poly.pdbx_strand_id
1 'polypeptide(L)'
;YIDTLPWRFARFVVRAFGASSYEFKLEKGIIHVTPEKVHEILGVPLGGTSIFDLPKIPLDDPFVKEWFKQFDPKPLKKIRACDIAEKLVLTKTVDFMFRVNFLMLFANVMGTADTMKAIVNLTVL
;
A
#
# COMPACT_ATOMS: atom_id res chain seq x y z
N TYR A 1 -24.22 -7.53 7.27
CA TYR A 1 -24.38 -6.36 6.37
C TYR A 1 -23.06 -5.69 5.99
N ILE A 2 -21.96 -5.90 6.73
CA ILE A 2 -20.62 -5.41 6.38
C ILE A 2 -19.98 -6.20 5.23
N ASP A 3 -20.37 -7.47 5.01
CA ASP A 3 -19.73 -8.35 4.01
C ASP A 3 -20.11 -8.03 2.55
N THR A 4 -21.14 -7.21 2.33
CA THR A 4 -21.60 -6.79 0.98
C THR A 4 -21.21 -5.36 0.61
N LEU A 5 -20.67 -4.60 1.57
CA LEU A 5 -20.38 -3.18 1.44
C LEU A 5 -19.08 -2.84 0.66
N PRO A 6 -17.98 -3.63 0.72
CA PRO A 6 -16.69 -3.20 0.20
C PRO A 6 -16.68 -2.96 -1.31
N TRP A 7 -17.31 -3.86 -2.09
CA TRP A 7 -17.25 -3.78 -3.55
C TRP A 7 -18.09 -2.64 -4.13
N ARG A 8 -19.25 -2.35 -3.52
CA ARG A 8 -20.08 -1.20 -3.92
C ARG A 8 -19.40 0.11 -3.59
N PHE A 9 -18.73 0.16 -2.44
CA PHE A 9 -17.96 1.32 -2.04
C PHE A 9 -16.77 1.55 -2.96
N ALA A 10 -15.94 0.52 -3.22
CA ALA A 10 -14.82 0.63 -4.15
C ALA A 10 -15.26 1.07 -5.55
N ARG A 11 -16.34 0.46 -6.09
CA ARG A 11 -16.92 0.86 -7.38
C ARG A 11 -17.43 2.30 -7.35
N PHE A 12 -18.04 2.73 -6.26
CA PHE A 12 -18.48 4.12 -6.09
C PHE A 12 -17.30 5.08 -6.09
N VAL A 13 -16.23 4.77 -5.34
CA VAL A 13 -15.01 5.58 -5.30
C VAL A 13 -14.44 5.77 -6.71
N VAL A 14 -14.28 4.69 -7.48
CA VAL A 14 -13.77 4.75 -8.85
C VAL A 14 -14.68 5.56 -9.78
N ARG A 15 -16.00 5.45 -9.63
CA ARG A 15 -16.96 6.18 -10.50
C ARG A 15 -17.03 7.67 -10.19
N ALA A 16 -16.86 8.06 -8.93
CA ALA A 16 -16.98 9.45 -8.48
C ALA A 16 -15.62 10.18 -8.43
N PHE A 17 -14.51 9.48 -8.65
CA PHE A 17 -13.18 10.08 -8.76
C PHE A 17 -12.89 10.57 -10.18
N GLY A 18 -12.65 11.88 -10.33
CA GLY A 18 -12.20 12.49 -11.56
C GLY A 18 -10.70 12.38 -11.71
N ALA A 19 -10.21 11.43 -12.52
CA ALA A 19 -8.77 11.21 -12.71
C ALA A 19 -8.02 12.41 -13.31
N SER A 20 -8.70 13.24 -14.11
CA SER A 20 -8.10 14.45 -14.69
C SER A 20 -8.02 15.62 -13.71
N SER A 21 -9.00 15.75 -12.81
CA SER A 21 -9.05 16.84 -11.82
C SER A 21 -8.46 16.45 -10.46
N TYR A 22 -8.18 15.17 -10.24
CA TYR A 22 -7.80 14.61 -8.93
C TYR A 22 -8.81 14.93 -7.82
N GLU A 23 -10.10 14.98 -8.18
CA GLU A 23 -11.18 15.29 -7.26
C GLU A 23 -12.07 14.07 -7.06
N PHE A 24 -12.41 13.80 -5.80
CA PHE A 24 -13.43 12.85 -5.44
C PHE A 24 -14.72 13.59 -5.08
N LYS A 25 -15.72 13.55 -5.97
CA LYS A 25 -16.95 14.33 -5.86
C LYS A 25 -18.03 13.54 -5.12
N LEU A 26 -18.49 14.07 -4.00
CA LEU A 26 -19.57 13.54 -3.18
C LEU A 26 -20.77 14.49 -3.25
N GLU A 27 -21.96 14.01 -2.93
CA GLU A 27 -23.17 14.85 -2.87
C GLU A 27 -23.00 16.05 -1.92
N LYS A 28 -22.22 15.88 -0.85
CA LYS A 28 -22.01 16.88 0.20
C LYS A 28 -20.73 17.71 0.04
N GLY A 29 -19.96 17.51 -1.03
CA GLY A 29 -18.72 18.27 -1.23
C GLY A 29 -17.67 17.52 -2.05
N ILE A 30 -16.49 18.13 -2.15
CA ILE A 30 -15.40 17.64 -3.00
C ILE A 30 -14.17 17.37 -2.13
N ILE A 31 -13.64 16.14 -2.21
CA ILE A 31 -12.36 15.79 -1.61
C ILE A 31 -11.30 15.91 -2.71
N HIS A 32 -10.44 16.91 -2.59
CA HIS A 32 -9.29 17.09 -3.47
C HIS A 32 -8.17 16.14 -3.04
N VAL A 33 -7.67 15.32 -3.98
CA VAL A 33 -6.49 14.48 -3.79
C VAL A 33 -5.29 15.29 -4.23
N THR A 34 -4.46 15.69 -3.28
CA THR A 34 -3.26 16.49 -3.54
C THR A 34 -2.00 15.76 -3.05
N PRO A 35 -0.82 16.06 -3.61
CA PRO A 35 0.43 15.47 -3.14
C PRO A 35 0.65 15.64 -1.63
N GLU A 36 0.26 16.77 -1.06
CA GLU A 36 0.40 17.09 0.37
C GLU A 36 -0.43 16.14 1.23
N LYS A 37 -1.66 15.82 0.82
CA LYS A 37 -2.50 14.85 1.54
C LYS A 37 -1.96 13.42 1.40
N VAL A 38 -1.43 13.07 0.23
CA VAL A 38 -0.78 11.77 0.02
C VAL A 38 0.46 11.64 0.93
N HIS A 39 1.26 12.69 1.02
CA HIS A 39 2.38 12.78 1.97
C HIS A 39 1.92 12.66 3.43
N GLU A 40 0.88 13.40 3.82
CA GLU A 40 0.34 13.37 5.19
C GLU A 40 -0.12 11.95 5.60
N ILE A 41 -0.87 11.28 4.70
CA ILE A 41 -1.46 9.96 4.96
C ILE A 41 -0.41 8.85 4.88
N LEU A 42 0.41 8.84 3.81
CA LEU A 42 1.32 7.73 3.52
C LEU A 42 2.75 7.97 3.98
N GLY A 43 3.13 9.22 4.27
CA GLY A 43 4.51 9.60 4.60
C GLY A 43 5.46 9.64 3.40
N VAL A 44 4.95 9.51 2.17
CA VAL A 44 5.78 9.54 0.96
C VAL A 44 6.31 10.96 0.70
N PRO A 45 7.58 11.15 0.32
CA PRO A 45 8.15 12.48 0.14
C PRO A 45 7.41 13.27 -0.94
N LEU A 46 7.34 14.59 -0.75
CA LEU A 46 6.85 15.51 -1.78
C LEU A 46 7.91 15.67 -2.87
N GLY A 47 7.71 15.01 -3.99
CA GLY A 47 8.70 14.96 -5.08
C GLY A 47 9.94 14.14 -4.73
N GLY A 48 11.04 14.42 -5.41
CA GLY A 48 12.31 13.70 -5.25
C GLY A 48 12.52 12.64 -6.33
N THR A 49 13.24 11.58 -5.97
CA THR A 49 13.64 10.51 -6.90
C THR A 49 12.45 9.60 -7.22
N SER A 50 12.31 9.24 -8.49
CA SER A 50 11.32 8.25 -8.93
C SER A 50 11.46 6.94 -8.15
N ILE A 51 10.34 6.29 -7.84
CA ILE A 51 10.36 4.95 -7.20
C ILE A 51 11.13 3.91 -8.04
N PHE A 52 11.22 4.11 -9.35
CA PHE A 52 11.95 3.24 -10.26
C PHE A 52 13.46 3.49 -10.25
N ASP A 53 13.89 4.65 -9.73
CA ASP A 53 15.28 5.07 -9.65
C ASP A 53 15.84 4.93 -8.22
N LEU A 54 15.06 4.38 -7.29
CA LEU A 54 15.51 4.12 -5.93
C LEU A 54 16.51 2.94 -5.92
N PRO A 55 17.60 3.04 -5.14
CA PRO A 55 18.52 1.92 -4.98
C PRO A 55 17.83 0.77 -4.25
N LYS A 56 18.13 -0.46 -4.64
CA LYS A 56 17.65 -1.65 -3.93
C LYS A 56 18.19 -1.65 -2.50
N ILE A 57 17.30 -1.83 -1.52
CA ILE A 57 17.71 -1.97 -0.13
C ILE A 57 18.25 -3.40 0.11
N PRO A 58 19.44 -3.58 0.71
CA PRO A 58 19.96 -4.90 1.04
C PRO A 58 19.06 -5.65 2.02
N LEU A 59 18.94 -6.98 1.87
CA LEU A 59 18.17 -7.80 2.82
C LEU A 59 18.74 -7.78 4.25
N ASP A 60 20.01 -7.44 4.40
CA ASP A 60 20.68 -7.34 5.70
C ASP A 60 20.40 -6.00 6.42
N ASP A 61 19.74 -5.06 5.72
CA ASP A 61 19.38 -3.76 6.26
C ASP A 61 18.53 -3.90 7.54
N PRO A 62 18.83 -3.12 8.60
CA PRO A 62 18.11 -3.20 9.87
C PRO A 62 16.60 -3.02 9.72
N PHE A 63 16.16 -2.14 8.83
CA PHE A 63 14.75 -1.91 8.57
C PHE A 63 14.11 -3.11 7.87
N VAL A 64 14.77 -3.70 6.86
CA VAL A 64 14.26 -4.90 6.18
C VAL A 64 14.14 -6.08 7.15
N LYS A 65 15.13 -6.26 8.04
CA LYS A 65 15.08 -7.26 9.10
C LYS A 65 13.92 -7.02 10.06
N GLU A 66 13.72 -5.78 10.49
CA GLU A 66 12.64 -5.42 11.40
C GLU A 66 11.26 -5.64 10.77
N TRP A 67 11.11 -5.25 9.51
CA TRP A 67 9.89 -5.53 8.75
C TRP A 67 9.64 -7.05 8.64
N PHE A 68 10.68 -7.84 8.37
CA PHE A 68 10.60 -9.29 8.22
C PHE A 68 10.18 -10.01 9.51
N LYS A 69 10.65 -9.56 10.69
CA LYS A 69 10.30 -10.15 12.00
C LYS A 69 8.79 -10.21 12.24
N GLN A 70 8.00 -9.34 11.62
CA GLN A 70 6.54 -9.39 11.73
C GLN A 70 5.96 -10.73 11.27
N PHE A 71 6.65 -11.46 10.38
CA PHE A 71 6.18 -12.69 9.75
C PHE A 71 6.84 -13.96 10.27
N ASP A 72 7.66 -13.88 11.32
CA ASP A 72 8.32 -15.05 11.89
C ASP A 72 7.30 -16.13 12.31
N PRO A 73 7.62 -17.43 12.12
CA PRO A 73 8.88 -17.99 11.62
C PRO A 73 8.92 -18.18 10.08
N LYS A 74 8.05 -17.50 9.32
CA LYS A 74 7.92 -17.72 7.88
C LYS A 74 9.15 -17.17 7.15
N PRO A 75 9.85 -17.96 6.32
CA PRO A 75 11.00 -17.46 5.57
C PRO A 75 10.55 -16.44 4.51
N LEU A 76 11.41 -15.44 4.24
CA LEU A 76 11.13 -14.30 3.35
C LEU A 76 10.52 -14.71 1.99
N LYS A 77 11.08 -15.74 1.35
CA LYS A 77 10.62 -16.27 0.05
C LYS A 77 9.21 -16.87 0.08
N LYS A 78 8.62 -17.10 1.26
CA LYS A 78 7.29 -17.67 1.44
C LYS A 78 6.25 -16.63 1.88
N ILE A 79 6.65 -15.39 2.16
CA ILE A 79 5.72 -14.31 2.50
C ILE A 79 4.88 -13.97 1.27
N ARG A 80 3.57 -13.96 1.45
CA ARG A 80 2.56 -13.67 0.43
C ARG A 80 1.83 -12.38 0.75
N ALA A 81 1.19 -11.80 -0.26
CA ALA A 81 0.35 -10.60 -0.08
C ALA A 81 -0.73 -10.79 1.00
N CYS A 82 -1.29 -12.00 1.14
CA CYS A 82 -2.27 -12.32 2.18
C CYS A 82 -1.69 -12.20 3.61
N ASP A 83 -0.41 -12.50 3.80
CA ASP A 83 0.24 -12.39 5.11
C ASP A 83 0.37 -10.91 5.51
N ILE A 84 0.68 -10.04 4.55
CA ILE A 84 0.74 -8.59 4.75
C ILE A 84 -0.67 -8.04 5.03
N ALA A 85 -1.67 -8.50 4.28
CA ALA A 85 -3.07 -8.12 4.50
C ALA A 85 -3.56 -8.51 5.91
N GLU A 86 -3.19 -9.70 6.40
CA GLU A 86 -3.52 -10.13 7.75
C GLU A 86 -2.93 -9.18 8.81
N LYS A 87 -1.68 -8.74 8.65
CA LYS A 87 -1.07 -7.75 9.55
C LYS A 87 -1.80 -6.40 9.53
N LEU A 88 -2.24 -5.96 8.36
CA LEU A 88 -3.01 -4.72 8.22
C LEU A 88 -4.39 -4.80 8.88
N VAL A 89 -5.05 -5.97 8.84
CA VAL A 89 -6.35 -6.16 9.47
C VAL A 89 -6.25 -6.26 11.00
N LEU A 90 -5.16 -6.85 11.51
CA LEU A 90 -4.98 -7.06 12.95
C LEU A 90 -4.42 -5.85 13.70
N THR A 91 -3.77 -4.92 13.01
CA THR A 91 -3.24 -3.70 13.64
C THR A 91 -4.36 -2.79 14.16
N LYS A 92 -4.06 -2.03 15.21
CA LYS A 92 -4.98 -1.03 15.79
C LYS A 92 -4.47 0.40 15.61
N THR A 93 -3.25 0.57 15.09
CA THR A 93 -2.57 1.86 14.98
C THR A 93 -2.06 2.07 13.56
N VAL A 94 -2.15 3.31 13.10
CA VAL A 94 -1.61 3.76 11.80
C VAL A 94 -0.21 4.32 12.02
N ASP A 95 0.72 3.44 12.37
CA ASP A 95 2.14 3.76 12.57
C ASP A 95 2.94 3.64 11.26
N PHE A 96 4.25 3.84 11.35
CA PHE A 96 5.14 3.72 10.20
C PHE A 96 5.10 2.31 9.57
N MET A 97 5.05 1.25 10.40
CA MET A 97 5.03 -0.13 9.91
C MET A 97 3.72 -0.46 9.21
N PHE A 98 2.60 0.08 9.68
CA PHE A 98 1.33 0.03 8.98
C PHE A 98 1.42 0.63 7.57
N ARG A 99 2.00 1.83 7.45
CA ARG A 99 2.15 2.51 6.14
C ARG A 99 3.03 1.70 5.19
N VAL A 100 4.13 1.13 5.68
CA VAL A 100 5.01 0.25 4.90
C VAL A 100 4.25 -1.01 4.45
N ASN A 101 3.53 -1.68 5.36
CA ASN A 101 2.72 -2.86 5.02
C ASN A 101 1.66 -2.51 3.96
N PHE A 102 1.01 -1.35 4.07
CA PHE A 102 0.03 -0.87 3.10
C PHE A 102 0.66 -0.64 1.73
N LEU A 103 1.78 0.10 1.67
CA LEU A 103 2.51 0.38 0.42
C LEU A 103 3.01 -0.92 -0.23
N MET A 104 3.52 -1.86 0.57
CA MET A 104 3.94 -3.17 0.09
C MET A 104 2.79 -3.96 -0.51
N LEU A 105 1.66 -4.05 0.18
CA LEU A 105 0.48 -4.73 -0.34
C LEU A 105 -0.02 -4.05 -1.62
N PHE A 106 -0.13 -2.72 -1.61
CA PHE A 106 -0.57 -1.93 -2.75
C PHE A 106 0.32 -2.14 -3.97
N ALA A 107 1.64 -2.01 -3.83
CA ALA A 107 2.57 -2.21 -4.93
C ALA A 107 2.54 -3.65 -5.47
N ASN A 108 2.39 -4.65 -4.60
CA ASN A 108 2.35 -6.05 -5.01
C ASN A 108 1.05 -6.45 -5.73
N VAL A 109 -0.06 -5.81 -5.39
CA VAL A 109 -1.36 -6.08 -6.01
C VAL A 109 -1.58 -5.23 -7.26
N MET A 110 -1.19 -3.95 -7.23
CA MET A 110 -1.48 -2.98 -8.27
C MET A 110 -0.29 -2.67 -9.18
N GLY A 111 0.94 -2.69 -8.67
CA GLY A 111 2.16 -2.32 -9.40
C GLY A 111 2.83 -3.49 -10.15
N THR A 112 2.68 -4.73 -9.66
CA THR A 112 3.33 -5.93 -10.25
C THR A 112 2.35 -6.95 -10.83
N ALA A 113 1.11 -6.52 -11.12
CA ALA A 113 0.02 -7.36 -11.62
C ALA A 113 0.35 -8.17 -12.89
N ASP A 114 1.42 -7.81 -13.62
CA ASP A 114 1.89 -8.52 -14.82
C ASP A 114 2.61 -9.86 -14.52
N THR A 115 2.89 -10.16 -13.24
CA THR A 115 3.47 -11.45 -12.83
C THR A 115 2.60 -12.14 -11.77
N MET A 116 1.42 -12.62 -12.19
CA MET A 116 0.45 -13.35 -11.36
C MET A 116 1.03 -14.64 -10.73
N LYS A 117 1.86 -14.53 -9.70
CA LYS A 117 2.31 -15.66 -8.86
C LYS A 117 2.05 -15.46 -7.36
N ALA A 118 1.41 -14.36 -6.95
CA ALA A 118 1.05 -14.07 -5.55
C ALA A 118 2.22 -14.08 -4.53
N ILE A 119 3.46 -14.08 -5.02
CA ILE A 119 4.69 -13.93 -4.24
C ILE A 119 4.98 -12.44 -4.15
N VAL A 120 5.34 -11.96 -2.95
CA VAL A 120 5.73 -10.57 -2.75
C VAL A 120 7.00 -10.29 -3.55
N ASN A 121 6.93 -9.36 -4.49
CA ASN A 121 8.07 -8.78 -5.15
C ASN A 121 8.77 -7.79 -4.20
N LEU A 122 9.97 -8.18 -3.78
CA LEU A 122 10.83 -7.42 -2.88
C LEU A 122 11.68 -6.37 -3.61
N THR A 123 11.59 -6.24 -4.94
CA THR A 123 12.25 -5.13 -5.65
C THR A 123 11.59 -3.78 -5.39
N VAL A 124 10.46 -3.76 -4.69
CA VAL A 124 9.74 -2.55 -4.26
C VAL A 124 10.07 -2.20 -2.80
N LEU A 125 10.91 -3.00 -2.12
CA LEU A 125 11.54 -2.66 -0.84
C LEU A 125 12.84 -1.90 -1.07
#